data_AF-A0A2W2DPN7-F1
#
_entry.id   AF-A0A2W2DPN7-F1
#
_cell.length_a   1.000
_cell.length_b   1.000
_cell.length_c   1.000
_cell.angle_alpha   90.00
_cell.angle_beta   90.00
_cell.angle_gamma   90.00
#
_symmetry.space_group_name_H-M   'P 1'
#
loop_
_entity.id
_entity.type
_entity.pdbx_description
1 polymer ?
#
loop_
_entity_poly.entity_id
_entity_poly.type
_entity_poly.pdbx_seq_one_letter_code
_entity_poly.pdbx_strand_id
1 'polypeptide(L)' 'HGAALSRADAEPYEVRVRVAARTESMAEAVRVGNEVETLLTCGPSGGGGATKSAREIIAVASTLIPAELAPHAVHILES' A
#
# COMPACT_ATOMS: atom_id res chain seq x y z
N HIS A 1 18.13 -4.54 0.08
CA HIS A 1 17.43 -4.06 -1.13
C HIS A 1 18.42 -3.43 -2.08
N GLY A 2 18.08 -3.32 -3.37
CA GLY A 2 18.95 -2.80 -4.43
C GLY A 2 19.55 -3.88 -5.33
N ALA A 3 20.12 -3.46 -6.45
CA ALA A 3 20.60 -4.33 -7.54
C ALA A 3 21.49 -5.50 -7.09
N ALA A 4 22.27 -5.32 -6.02
CA ALA A 4 23.17 -6.33 -5.45
C ALA A 4 22.47 -7.57 -4.83
N LEU A 5 21.17 -7.49 -4.52
CA LEU A 5 20.37 -8.61 -3.99
C LEU A 5 19.32 -9.12 -5.00
N SER A 6 19.35 -8.61 -6.24
CA SER A 6 18.50 -9.08 -7.33
C SER A 6 18.98 -10.43 -7.83
N ARG A 7 18.23 -11.50 -7.55
CA ARG A 7 18.31 -12.67 -8.42
C ARG A 7 17.70 -12.26 -9.75
N ALA A 8 18.52 -12.28 -10.81
CA ALA A 8 18.17 -11.84 -12.16
C ALA A 8 17.04 -12.66 -12.85
N ASP A 9 16.48 -13.66 -12.18
CA ASP A 9 15.64 -14.68 -12.82
C ASP A 9 14.13 -14.41 -12.73
N ALA A 10 13.66 -13.41 -11.96
CA ALA A 10 12.23 -13.12 -11.81
C ALA A 10 11.93 -11.64 -12.05
N GLU A 11 11.28 -11.35 -13.17
CA GLU A 11 10.75 -10.02 -13.48
C GLU A 11 9.26 -9.97 -13.08
N PRO A 12 8.81 -8.99 -12.27
CA PRO A 12 9.55 -7.83 -11.74
C PRO A 12 10.47 -8.15 -10.54
N TYR A 13 11.61 -7.44 -10.48
CA TYR A 13 12.58 -7.52 -9.38
C TYR A 13 11.97 -7.31 -7.99
N GLU A 14 11.01 -6.38 -7.88
CA GLU A 14 10.34 -6.06 -6.63
C GLU A 14 8.87 -5.71 -6.89
N VAL A 15 7.98 -6.27 -6.07
CA VAL A 15 6.55 -5.94 -6.08
C VAL A 15 6.16 -5.38 -4.72
N ARG A 16 5.51 -4.21 -4.72
CA ARG A 16 4.91 -3.62 -3.52
C ARG A 16 3.40 -3.58 -3.68
N VAL A 17 2.69 -4.19 -2.73
CA VAL A 17 1.23 -4.17 -2.69
C VAL A 17 0.77 -3.13 -1.66
N ARG A 18 -0.27 -2.37 -2.00
CA ARG A 18 -1.02 -1.51 -1.08
C ARG A 18 -2.48 -1.94 -1.08
N VAL A 19 -3.02 -2.22 0.10
CA VAL A 19 -4.42 -2.61 0.28
C VAL A 19 -5.13 -1.54 1.09
N ALA A 20 -6.28 -1.08 0.60
CA ALA A 20 -7.18 -0.19 1.30
C ALA A 20 -8.58 -0.79 1.25
N ALA A 21 -9.24 -0.91 2.40
CA ALA A 21 -10.57 -1.49 2.52
C ALA A 21 -11.45 -0.63 3.45
N ARG A 22 -12.76 -0.67 3.21
CA ARG A 22 -13.78 -0.21 4.16
C ARG A 22 -14.58 -1.42 4.60
N THR A 23 -14.84 -1.50 5.90
CA THR A 23 -15.54 -2.62 6.53
C THR A 23 -16.63 -2.08 7.43
N GLU A 24 -17.62 -2.92 7.75
CA GLU A 24 -18.71 -2.56 8.66
C GLU A 24 -18.27 -2.49 10.12
N SER A 25 -17.13 -3.09 10.47
CA SER A 25 -16.59 -3.07 11.83
C SER A 25 -15.07 -2.90 11.86
N MET A 26 -14.56 -2.37 12.98
CA MET A 26 -13.13 -2.27 13.26
C MET A 26 -12.45 -3.65 13.26
N ALA A 27 -13.12 -4.68 13.76
CA ALA A 27 -12.57 -6.04 13.81
C ALA A 27 -12.26 -6.58 12.41
N GLU A 28 -13.15 -6.36 11.45
CA GLU A 28 -12.91 -6.74 10.05
C GLU A 28 -11.81 -5.89 9.40
N ALA A 29 -11.71 -4.59 9.70
CA ALA A 29 -10.62 -3.74 9.21
C ALA A 29 -9.25 -4.23 9.69
N VAL A 30 -9.16 -4.60 10.97
CA VAL A 30 -7.94 -5.19 11.54
C VAL A 30 -7.62 -6.54 10.88
N ARG A 31 -8.64 -7.37 10.62
CA ARG A 31 -8.47 -8.67 9.96
C ARG A 31 -7.84 -8.52 8.57
N VAL A 32 -8.27 -7.55 7.77
CA VAL A 32 -7.64 -7.25 6.47
C VAL A 32 -6.14 -6.94 6.64
N GLY A 33 -5.78 -6.09 7.60
CA GLY A 33 -4.38 -5.76 7.88
C GLY A 33 -3.55 -6.97 8.31
N ASN A 34 -4.15 -7.88 9.09
CA ASN A 34 -3.50 -9.14 9.49
C ASN A 34 -3.27 -10.07 8.29
N GLU A 35 -4.24 -10.17 7.38
CA GLU A 35 -4.10 -10.98 6.16
C GLU A 35 -2.99 -10.44 5.25
N VAL A 36 -2.87 -9.12 5.13
CA VAL A 36 -1.76 -8.50 4.38
C VAL A 36 -0.41 -8.81 5.03
N GLU A 37 -0.36 -8.85 6.37
CA GLU A 37 0.86 -9.18 7.11
C GLU A 37 1.27 -10.66 6.93
N THR A 38 0.34 -11.58 6.68
CA THR A 38 0.69 -12.99 6.40
C THR A 38 1.54 -13.13 5.14
N LEU A 39 1.46 -12.19 4.20
CA LEU A 39 2.31 -12.16 3.00
C LEU A 39 3.80 -12.04 3.34
N LEU A 40 4.17 -11.61 4.54
CA LEU A 40 5.58 -11.64 4.98
C LEU A 40 6.16 -13.05 4.99
N THR A 41 5.36 -14.04 5.42
CA THR A 41 5.77 -15.44 5.56
C THR A 41 5.23 -16.33 4.46
N CYS A 42 4.03 -16.03 3.98
CA CYS A 42 3.26 -16.86 3.04
C CYS A 42 3.18 -16.23 1.64
N GLY A 43 3.73 -15.03 1.45
CA GLY A 43 3.69 -14.29 0.19
C GLY A 43 4.90 -14.55 -0.70
N PRO A 44 4.82 -14.14 -1.97
CA PRO A 44 5.90 -14.28 -2.92
C PRO A 44 7.06 -13.35 -2.54
N SER A 45 8.22 -13.94 -2.24
CA SER A 45 9.48 -13.28 -1.88
C SER A 45 9.45 -12.59 -0.50
N GLY A 46 10.22 -13.13 0.45
CA GLY A 46 10.29 -12.70 1.86
C GLY A 46 10.24 -11.19 2.07
N GLY A 47 9.24 -10.75 2.83
CA GLY A 47 8.78 -9.36 2.80
C GLY A 47 9.73 -8.35 3.41
N GLY A 48 9.89 -7.21 2.75
CA GLY A 48 10.62 -6.02 3.22
C GLY A 48 9.91 -5.23 4.33
N GLY A 49 9.08 -5.91 5.14
CA GLY A 49 8.23 -5.32 6.16
C GLY A 49 6.83 -4.94 5.65
N ALA A 50 5.87 -4.91 6.57
CA ALA A 50 4.49 -4.46 6.33
C ALA A 50 4.13 -3.36 7.33
N THR A 51 3.34 -2.39 6.88
CA THR A 51 2.74 -1.39 7.76
C THR A 51 1.24 -1.45 7.60
N LYS A 52 0.52 -1.58 8.71
CA LYS A 52 -0.93 -1.63 8.75
C LYS A 52 -1.48 -0.52 9.65
N SER A 53 -2.64 -0.01 9.29
CA SER A 53 -3.41 0.91 10.13
C SER A 53 -4.89 0.65 9.92
N ALA A 54 -5.65 0.66 11.00
CA ALA A 54 -7.10 0.62 10.98
C ALA A 54 -7.60 1.80 11.80
N ARG A 55 -8.58 2.53 11.28
CA ARG A 55 -9.16 3.70 11.94
C ARG A 55 -10.66 3.71 11.74
N GLU A 56 -11.38 4.17 12.75
CA GLU A 56 -12.79 4.43 12.63
C GLU A 56 -13.00 5.67 11.76
N ILE A 57 -13.99 5.60 10.87
CA ILE A 57 -14.33 6.70 9.98
C ILE A 57 -15.68 7.25 10.42
N ILE A 58 -15.66 8.33 11.19
CA ILE A 58 -16.86 8.98 11.76
C ILE A 58 -17.71 9.66 10.67
N ALA A 59 -17.07 10.21 9.64
CA ALA A 59 -17.74 10.74 8.46
C ALA A 59 -16.81 10.75 7.24
N VAL A 60 -17.33 10.38 6.08
CA VAL A 60 -16.74 10.73 4.77
C VAL A 60 -17.79 11.46 3.97
N ALA A 61 -17.59 12.77 3.77
CA ALA A 61 -18.28 13.50 2.74
C ALA A 61 -17.36 13.56 1.51
N SER A 62 -17.73 12.83 0.45
CA SER A 62 -17.13 13.07 -0.86
C SER A 62 -17.70 14.38 -1.40
N THR A 63 -16.81 15.30 -1.75
CA THR A 63 -17.15 16.58 -2.38
C THR A 63 -16.36 16.71 -3.68
N LEU A 64 -17.00 17.30 -4.69
CA LEU A 64 -16.34 17.68 -5.94
C LEU A 64 -15.74 19.07 -5.75
N ILE A 65 -14.45 19.20 -6.04
CA ILE A 65 -13.78 20.52 -6.17
C ILE A 65 -13.50 20.79 -7.65
N PRO A 66 -13.62 22.05 -8.11
CA PRO A 66 -13.15 22.45 -9.44
C PRO A 66 -11.69 22.06 -9.67
N ALA A 67 -11.37 21.60 -10.87
CA ALA A 67 -10.04 21.07 -11.21
C ALA A 67 -8.94 22.12 -11.04
N GLU A 68 -9.27 23.40 -11.23
CA GLU A 68 -8.34 24.52 -11.10
C GLU A 68 -7.84 24.70 -9.66
N LEU A 69 -8.58 24.17 -8.66
CA LEU A 69 -8.21 24.21 -7.25
C LEU A 69 -7.34 23.02 -6.81
N ALA A 70 -7.03 22.08 -7.71
CA ALA A 70 -6.22 20.89 -7.43
C ALA A 70 -4.99 20.81 -8.38
N PRO A 71 -4.03 21.75 -8.29
CA PRO A 71 -2.83 21.70 -9.12
C PRO A 71 -2.00 20.44 -8.79
N HIS A 72 -1.53 19.75 -9.83
CA HIS A 72 -0.72 18.54 -9.73
C HIS A 72 0.68 18.83 -10.27
N ALA A 73 1.71 18.37 -9.55
CA ALA A 73 3.11 18.50 -9.96
C ALA A 73 3.83 17.17 -9.73
N VAL A 74 4.62 16.74 -10.71
CA VAL A 74 5.51 15.58 -10.62
C VAL A 74 6.93 16.08 -10.79
N HIS A 75 7.78 15.80 -9.81
CA HIS A 75 9.21 16.08 -9.86
C HIS A 75 9.97 14.79 -10.04
N ILE A 76 10.75 14.71 -11.13
CA ILE A 76 11.68 13.60 -11.38
C ILE A 76 13.07 14.11 -11.00
N LEU A 77 13.76 13.39 -10.11
CA LEU A 77 15.12 13.67 -9.70
C LEU A 77 16.00 12.53 -10.24
N GLU A 78 17.02 12.88 -11.02
CA GLU A 78 18.03 11.97 -11.52
C GLU A 78 19.37 12.26 -10.81
N SER A 79 20.12 11.22 -10.47
CA SER A 79 21.47 11.28 -9.89
C SER A 79 22.49 10.72 -10.87
#